data_AF-A0A370AR72-F1
#
_entry.id   AF-A0A370AR72-F1
#
_cell.length_a   1.000
_cell.length_b   1.000
_cell.length_c   1.000
_cell.angle_alpha   90.00
_cell.angle_beta   90.00
_cell.angle_gamma   90.00
#
_symmetry.space_group_name_H-M   'P 1'
#
loop_
_entity.id
_entity.type
_entity.pdbx_description
1 polymer ?
#
loop_
_entity_poly.entity_id
_entity_poly.type
_entity_poly.pdbx_seq_one_letter_code
_entity_poly.pdbx_strand_id
1 'polypeptide(L)'
;MKKMLNNDALTLVLIAVISFVIFSKFDVLEKAIEFARRYEAYEIDEIISTSLVLMFALLCIVIKNKKKVLRLNTELEKKPKKLEDAIGEIKQLKGILPLCSYCKRIRDDSGSWEQVDTYLQNHSGADISHSLCPDCLKEHYPQIADKMNKKH
;
A
#
# COMPACT_ATOMS: atom_id res chain seq x y z
N MET A 1 -4.44 -3.17 -20.31
CA MET A 1 -4.55 -1.75 -20.69
C MET A 1 -5.08 -1.53 -22.11
N LYS A 2 -4.46 -2.08 -23.17
CA LYS A 2 -4.84 -1.82 -24.57
C LYS A 2 -6.31 -2.19 -24.92
N LYS A 3 -6.84 -3.27 -24.31
CA LYS A 3 -8.23 -3.76 -24.52
C LYS A 3 -9.30 -2.87 -23.85
N MET A 4 -9.00 -2.23 -22.72
CA MET A 4 -9.90 -1.27 -22.06
C MET A 4 -10.03 0.02 -22.87
N LEU A 5 -8.89 0.56 -23.34
CA LEU A 5 -8.85 1.78 -24.15
C LEU A 5 -9.62 1.63 -25.48
N ASN A 6 -9.61 0.43 -26.06
CA ASN A 6 -10.32 0.14 -27.31
C ASN A 6 -11.85 0.07 -27.11
N ASN A 7 -12.30 -0.43 -25.95
CA ASN A 7 -13.73 -0.46 -25.63
C ASN A 7 -14.25 0.96 -25.38
N ASP A 8 -13.53 1.79 -24.63
CA ASP A 8 -13.93 3.18 -24.37
C ASP A 8 -14.03 3.98 -25.68
N ALA A 9 -13.06 3.84 -26.58
CA ALA A 9 -13.08 4.48 -27.90
C ALA A 9 -14.28 4.02 -28.75
N LEU A 10 -14.60 2.73 -28.77
CA LEU A 10 -15.76 2.20 -29.48
C LEU A 10 -17.07 2.78 -28.91
N THR A 11 -17.19 2.87 -27.58
CA THR A 11 -18.35 3.47 -26.92
C THR A 11 -18.52 4.94 -27.30
N LEU A 12 -17.42 5.71 -27.32
CA LEU A 12 -17.43 7.12 -27.73
C LEU A 12 -17.87 7.30 -29.19
N VAL A 13 -17.35 6.46 -30.09
CA VAL A 13 -17.74 6.49 -31.51
C VAL A 13 -19.22 6.16 -31.68
N LEU A 14 -19.73 5.14 -30.98
CA LEU A 14 -21.15 4.79 -31.03
C LEU A 14 -22.05 5.92 -30.52
N ILE A 15 -21.69 6.55 -29.39
CA ILE A 15 -22.43 7.71 -28.85
C ILE A 15 -22.42 8.87 -29.85
N ALA A 16 -21.28 9.14 -30.48
CA ALA A 16 -21.15 10.23 -31.47
C ALA A 16 -22.01 9.98 -32.71
N VAL A 17 -21.99 8.76 -33.26
CA VAL A 17 -22.79 8.37 -34.44
C VAL A 17 -24.28 8.42 -34.11
N ILE A 18 -24.70 7.86 -32.97
CA ILE A 18 -26.11 7.90 -32.54
C ILE A 18 -26.57 9.34 -32.35
N SER A 19 -25.77 10.16 -31.66
CA SER A 19 -26.08 11.59 -31.47
C SER A 19 -26.18 12.31 -32.82
N PHE A 20 -25.24 12.10 -33.74
CA PHE A 20 -25.27 12.72 -35.05
C PHE A 20 -26.54 12.35 -35.85
N VAL A 21 -26.90 11.06 -35.89
CA VAL A 21 -28.09 10.59 -36.59
C VAL A 21 -29.35 11.20 -35.99
N ILE A 22 -29.46 11.26 -34.65
CA ILE A 22 -30.59 11.89 -33.96
C ILE A 22 -30.66 13.38 -34.31
N PHE A 23 -29.55 14.10 -34.21
CA PHE A 23 -29.50 15.54 -34.49
C PHE A 23 -29.92 15.86 -35.92
N SER A 24 -29.46 15.06 -36.89
CA SER A 24 -29.79 15.21 -38.31
C SER A 24 -31.24 14.83 -38.64
N LYS A 25 -31.79 13.78 -38.00
CA LYS A 25 -33.18 13.33 -38.27
C LYS A 25 -34.24 14.28 -37.73
N PHE A 26 -33.95 14.98 -36.63
CA PHE A 26 -34.94 15.77 -35.90
C PHE A 26 -34.81 17.28 -36.11
N ASP A 27 -33.82 17.73 -36.91
CA ASP A 27 -33.42 19.13 -37.07
C ASP A 27 -33.36 19.86 -35.72
N VAL A 28 -32.66 19.23 -34.77
CA VAL A 28 -32.62 19.66 -33.36
C VAL A 28 -32.15 21.11 -33.24
N LEU A 29 -31.18 21.51 -34.07
CA LEU A 29 -30.62 22.85 -34.05
C LEU A 29 -31.66 23.90 -34.46
N GLU A 30 -32.42 23.64 -35.53
CA GLU A 30 -33.44 24.57 -36.02
C GLU A 30 -34.57 24.74 -35.01
N LYS A 31 -35.06 23.63 -34.43
CA LYS A 31 -36.06 23.67 -33.36
C LYS A 31 -35.56 24.35 -32.10
N ALA A 32 -34.28 24.21 -31.76
CA ALA A 32 -33.69 24.90 -30.61
C ALA A 32 -33.63 26.42 -30.85
N ILE A 33 -33.30 26.86 -32.07
CA ILE A 33 -33.27 28.28 -32.44
C ILE A 33 -34.69 28.87 -32.44
N GLU A 34 -35.68 28.16 -32.99
CA GLU A 34 -37.08 28.59 -32.93
C GLU A 34 -37.60 28.67 -31.49
N PHE A 35 -37.22 27.72 -30.63
CA PHE A 35 -37.56 27.74 -29.22
C PHE A 35 -36.92 28.94 -28.51
N ALA A 36 -35.62 29.19 -28.71
CA ALA A 36 -34.94 30.35 -28.13
C ALA A 36 -35.59 31.67 -28.56
N ARG A 37 -35.92 31.82 -29.86
CA ARG A 37 -36.65 33.00 -30.35
C ARG A 37 -38.06 33.14 -29.77
N ARG A 38 -38.79 32.04 -29.61
CA ARG A 38 -40.16 32.06 -29.05
C ARG A 38 -40.19 32.59 -27.62
N TYR A 39 -39.11 32.40 -26.87
CA TYR A 39 -38.98 32.81 -25.48
C TYR A 39 -37.94 33.90 -25.27
N GLU A 40 -37.75 34.76 -26.27
CA GLU A 40 -36.82 35.91 -26.20
C GLU A 40 -37.09 36.80 -24.98
N ALA A 41 -38.37 36.96 -24.57
CA ALA A 41 -38.75 37.70 -23.36
C ALA A 41 -38.27 37.10 -22.03
N TYR A 42 -37.78 35.86 -22.03
CA TYR A 42 -37.25 35.15 -20.86
C TYR A 42 -35.72 34.99 -20.90
N GLU A 43 -35.02 35.62 -21.86
CA GLU A 43 -33.55 35.63 -21.95
C GLU A 43 -32.94 34.21 -21.88
N ILE A 44 -33.57 33.24 -22.55
CA ILE A 44 -33.18 31.82 -22.46
C ILE A 44 -31.75 31.57 -22.97
N ASP A 45 -31.29 32.35 -23.95
CA ASP A 45 -29.93 32.26 -24.49
C ASP A 45 -28.86 32.62 -23.43
N GLU A 46 -29.16 33.56 -22.53
CA GLU A 46 -28.30 33.90 -21.40
C GLU A 46 -28.25 32.78 -20.37
N ILE A 47 -29.40 32.15 -20.05
CA ILE A 47 -29.45 30.99 -19.13
C ILE A 47 -28.70 29.79 -19.71
N ILE A 48 -28.85 29.51 -21.01
CA ILE A 48 -28.16 28.39 -21.67
C ILE A 48 -26.66 28.65 -21.70
N SER A 49 -26.22 29.85 -22.12
CA SER A 49 -24.80 30.17 -22.21
C SER A 49 -24.11 30.18 -20.84
N THR A 50 -24.74 30.76 -19.81
CA THR A 50 -24.22 30.72 -18.43
C THR A 50 -24.17 29.29 -17.88
N SER A 51 -25.18 28.46 -18.14
CA SER A 51 -25.19 27.06 -17.75
C SER A 51 -24.06 26.26 -18.41
N LEU A 52 -23.82 26.47 -19.72
CA LEU A 52 -22.73 25.82 -20.45
C LEU A 52 -21.36 26.26 -19.92
N VAL A 53 -21.18 27.55 -19.65
CA VAL A 53 -19.94 28.10 -19.06
C VAL A 53 -19.70 27.51 -17.67
N LEU A 54 -20.74 27.44 -16.83
CA LEU A 54 -20.65 26.87 -15.49
C LEU A 54 -20.29 25.38 -15.54
N MET A 55 -20.96 24.62 -16.42
CA MET A 55 -20.69 23.19 -16.62
C MET A 55 -19.23 22.94 -17.04
N PHE A 56 -18.72 23.74 -17.97
CA PHE A 56 -17.33 23.64 -18.41
C PHE A 56 -16.34 24.00 -17.28
N ALA A 57 -16.61 25.07 -16.52
CA ALA A 57 -15.79 25.48 -15.39
C ALA A 57 -15.72 24.38 -14.30
N LEU A 58 -16.86 23.78 -13.95
CA LEU A 58 -16.94 22.66 -13.00
C LEU A 58 -16.17 21.44 -13.51
N LEU A 59 -16.29 21.09 -14.80
CA LEU A 59 -15.53 19.99 -15.41
C LEU A 59 -14.01 20.23 -15.27
N CYS A 60 -13.55 21.44 -15.57
CA CYS A 60 -12.14 21.82 -15.40
C CYS A 60 -11.67 21.67 -13.94
N ILE A 61 -12.49 22.08 -12.97
CA ILE A 61 -12.21 21.93 -11.53
C ILE A 61 -12.09 20.45 -11.16
N VAL A 62 -13.04 19.61 -11.59
CA VAL A 62 -13.03 18.16 -11.31
C VAL A 62 -11.78 17.49 -11.90
N ILE A 63 -11.40 17.82 -13.13
CA ILE A 63 -10.20 17.27 -13.77
C ILE A 63 -8.94 17.67 -12.99
N LYS A 64 -8.83 18.94 -12.54
CA LYS A 64 -7.71 19.41 -11.72
C LYS A 64 -7.65 18.68 -10.37
N ASN A 65 -8.78 18.55 -9.69
CA ASN A 65 -8.87 17.87 -8.40
C ASN A 65 -8.50 16.39 -8.51
N LYS A 66 -8.97 15.70 -9.57
CA LYS A 66 -8.61 14.30 -9.82
C LYS A 66 -7.11 14.10 -10.00
N LYS A 67 -6.43 15.00 -10.73
CA LYS A 67 -4.96 14.98 -10.87
C LYS A 67 -4.26 15.18 -9.52
N LYS A 68 -4.76 16.08 -8.66
CA LYS A 68 -4.20 16.33 -7.33
C LYS A 68 -4.32 15.10 -6.42
N VAL A 69 -5.49 14.47 -6.40
CA VAL A 69 -5.74 13.25 -5.62
C VAL A 69 -4.81 12.11 -6.07
N LEU A 70 -4.64 11.94 -7.38
CA LEU A 70 -3.74 10.89 -7.89
C LEU A 70 -2.29 11.11 -7.46
N ARG A 71 -1.78 12.36 -7.50
CA ARG A 71 -0.43 12.68 -7.03
C ARG A 71 -0.25 12.33 -5.55
N LEU A 72 -1.20 12.76 -4.71
CA LEU A 72 -1.15 12.46 -3.27
C LEU A 72 -1.20 10.96 -2.99
N ASN A 73 -2.03 10.20 -3.69
CA ASN A 73 -2.07 8.74 -3.56
C ASN A 73 -0.72 8.11 -3.93
N THR A 74 -0.08 8.54 -5.03
CA THR A 74 1.25 8.02 -5.40
C THR A 74 2.35 8.40 -4.40
N GLU A 75 2.22 9.53 -3.70
CA GLU A 75 3.15 9.90 -2.64
C GLU A 75 2.91 9.09 -1.36
N LEU A 76 1.65 8.86 -1.01
CA LEU A 76 1.27 8.01 0.12
C LEU A 76 1.76 6.58 -0.07
N GLU A 77 1.70 6.02 -1.28
CA GLU A 77 2.23 4.67 -1.59
C GLU A 77 3.76 4.57 -1.45
N LYS A 78 4.50 5.68 -1.61
CA LYS A 78 5.96 5.68 -1.49
C LYS A 78 6.46 5.76 -0.04
N LYS A 79 5.67 6.31 0.87
CA LYS A 79 6.00 6.42 2.30
C LYS A 79 6.12 5.08 3.04
N PRO A 80 5.19 4.10 2.90
CA PRO A 80 5.29 2.83 3.61
C PRO A 80 6.52 2.04 3.16
N LYS A 81 6.86 2.08 1.86
CA LYS A 81 8.06 1.39 1.36
C LYS A 81 9.35 1.90 2.03
N LYS A 82 9.50 3.22 2.20
CA LYS A 82 10.66 3.78 2.91
C LYS A 82 10.70 3.40 4.39
N LEU A 83 9.54 3.29 5.03
CA LEU A 83 9.45 2.87 6.42
C LEU A 83 9.77 1.38 6.57
N GLU A 84 9.27 0.54 5.67
CA GLU A 84 9.58 -0.90 5.61
C GLU A 84 11.07 -1.15 5.34
N ASP A 85 11.67 -0.43 4.39
CA ASP A 85 13.09 -0.52 4.08
C ASP A 85 13.95 -0.12 5.29
N ALA A 86 13.60 0.97 5.99
CA ALA A 86 14.28 1.40 7.21
C ALA A 86 14.13 0.40 8.37
N ILE A 87 12.95 -0.23 8.52
CA ILE A 87 12.73 -1.31 9.50
C ILE A 87 13.55 -2.56 9.14
N GLY A 88 13.67 -2.89 7.85
CA GLY A 88 14.50 -3.98 7.36
C GLY A 88 15.99 -3.77 7.67
N GLU A 89 16.49 -2.56 7.46
CA GLU A 89 17.87 -2.18 7.76
C GLU A 89 18.17 -2.24 9.27
N ILE A 90 17.25 -1.76 10.12
CA ILE A 90 17.37 -1.88 11.58
C ILE A 90 17.38 -3.35 12.03
N LYS A 91 16.59 -4.23 11.41
CA LYS A 91 16.56 -5.67 11.75
C LYS A 91 17.89 -6.37 11.42
N GLN A 92 18.58 -5.99 10.34
CA GLN A 92 19.87 -6.56 10.00
C GLN A 92 21.00 -6.06 10.92
N LEU A 93 20.99 -4.78 11.31
CA LEU A 93 21.94 -4.23 12.27
C LEU A 93 21.77 -4.80 13.69
N LYS A 94 20.56 -5.21 14.07
CA LYS A 94 20.29 -5.94 15.32
C LYS A 94 20.64 -7.43 15.29
N GLY A 95 21.08 -7.99 14.15
CA GLY A 95 21.38 -9.41 14.01
C GLY A 95 22.73 -9.86 14.58
N ILE A 96 23.64 -8.92 14.85
CA ILE A 96 24.99 -9.23 15.33
C ILE A 96 25.09 -8.85 16.81
N LEU A 97 25.09 -9.87 17.68
CA LEU A 97 25.26 -9.68 19.11
C LEU A 97 26.76 -9.66 19.47
N PRO A 98 27.27 -8.56 20.07
CA PRO A 98 28.66 -8.48 20.49
C PRO A 98 28.93 -9.42 21.66
N LEU A 99 29.71 -10.47 21.42
CA LEU A 99 30.11 -11.47 22.41
C LEU A 99 31.56 -11.22 22.87
N CYS A 100 31.81 -11.38 24.18
CA CYS A 100 33.17 -11.38 24.70
C CYS A 100 33.90 -12.65 24.22
N SER A 101 35.02 -12.49 23.52
CA SER A 101 35.78 -13.63 22.99
C SER A 101 36.23 -14.63 24.05
N TYR A 102 36.49 -14.15 25.28
CA TYR A 102 36.95 -14.96 26.41
C TYR A 102 35.81 -15.60 27.19
N CYS A 103 34.88 -14.81 27.74
CA CYS A 103 33.85 -15.32 28.66
C CYS A 103 32.47 -15.52 28.02
N LYS A 104 32.31 -15.24 26.73
CA LYS A 104 31.06 -15.42 25.95
C LYS A 104 29.83 -14.65 26.48
N ARG A 105 30.02 -13.67 27.37
CA ARG A 105 28.96 -12.73 27.76
C ARG A 105 28.58 -11.84 26.58
N ILE A 106 27.32 -11.43 26.52
CA ILE A 106 26.78 -10.50 25.51
C ILE A 106 26.85 -9.09 26.08
N ARG A 107 27.21 -8.12 25.23
CA ARG A 107 27.10 -6.70 25.57
C ARG A 107 25.75 -6.15 25.10
N ASP A 108 25.01 -5.54 26.01
CA ASP A 108 23.71 -4.94 25.72
C ASP A 108 23.85 -3.52 25.13
N ASP A 109 22.71 -2.90 24.81
CA ASP A 109 22.63 -1.53 24.30
C ASP A 109 23.05 -0.47 25.36
N SER A 110 23.03 -0.83 26.65
CA SER A 110 23.50 0.02 27.76
C SER A 110 25.03 -0.04 27.94
N GLY A 111 25.69 -0.97 27.26
CA GLY A 111 27.12 -1.23 27.36
C GLY A 111 27.52 -2.20 28.47
N SER A 112 26.56 -2.75 29.19
CA SER A 112 26.70 -3.75 30.26
C SER A 112 26.94 -5.15 29.69
N TRP A 113 27.58 -6.03 30.47
CA TRP A 113 27.87 -7.40 30.07
C TRP A 113 27.02 -8.40 30.87
N GLU A 114 26.21 -9.19 30.17
CA GLU A 114 25.35 -10.21 30.78
C GLU A 114 25.54 -11.60 30.16
N GLN A 115 25.04 -12.64 30.85
CA GLN A 115 25.05 -13.99 30.31
C GLN A 115 24.10 -14.11 29.11
N VAL A 116 24.46 -14.98 28.16
CA VAL A 116 23.68 -15.23 26.94
C VAL A 116 22.23 -15.61 27.27
N ASP A 117 22.05 -16.49 28.25
CA ASP A 117 20.73 -16.97 28.65
C ASP A 117 19.85 -15.82 29.18
N THR A 118 20.41 -14.99 30.07
CA THR A 118 19.73 -13.81 30.62
C THR A 118 19.39 -12.80 29.53
N TYR A 119 20.33 -12.53 28.61
CA TYR A 119 20.10 -11.64 27.47
C TYR A 119 18.94 -12.13 26.60
N LEU A 120 18.95 -13.41 26.23
CA LEU A 120 17.93 -14.01 25.36
C LEU A 120 16.56 -14.02 26.04
N GLN A 121 16.46 -14.38 27.31
CA GLN A 121 15.20 -14.37 28.04
C GLN A 121 14.61 -12.94 28.12
N ASN A 122 15.45 -11.95 28.40
CA ASN A 122 15.04 -10.54 28.48
C ASN A 122 14.64 -9.92 27.13
N HIS A 123 15.29 -10.32 26.03
CA HIS A 123 15.14 -9.66 24.73
C HIS A 123 14.31 -10.44 23.69
N SER A 124 14.04 -11.73 23.92
CA SER A 124 13.22 -12.57 23.01
C SER A 124 11.89 -13.03 23.60
N GLY A 125 11.72 -12.90 24.92
CA GLY A 125 10.54 -13.40 25.64
C GLY A 125 10.45 -14.93 25.67
N ALA A 126 11.51 -15.64 25.29
CA ALA A 126 11.58 -17.09 25.38
C ALA A 126 12.04 -17.54 26.77
N ASP A 127 11.38 -18.55 27.34
CA ASP A 127 11.85 -19.22 28.55
C ASP A 127 12.96 -20.22 28.23
N ILE A 128 14.05 -20.16 29.00
CA ILE A 128 15.23 -21.01 28.80
C ILE A 128 15.25 -22.10 29.87
N SER A 129 15.33 -23.35 29.44
CA SER A 129 15.54 -24.52 30.30
C SER A 129 16.94 -25.10 30.09
N HIS A 130 17.62 -25.45 31.18
CA HIS A 130 18.93 -26.10 31.13
C HIS A 130 18.77 -27.63 31.18
N SER A 131 18.77 -28.29 30.02
CA SER A 131 18.81 -29.75 29.91
C SER A 131 20.18 -30.24 29.49
N LEU A 132 20.58 -31.44 29.93
CA LEU A 132 21.80 -32.09 29.45
C LEU A 132 21.50 -32.85 28.15
N CYS A 133 22.30 -32.65 27.10
CA CYS A 133 22.15 -33.44 25.88
C CYS A 133 22.64 -34.89 26.10
N PRO A 134 22.21 -35.86 25.26
CA PRO A 134 22.61 -37.26 25.41
C PRO A 134 24.12 -37.49 25.38
N ASP A 135 24.85 -36.66 24.61
CA ASP A 135 26.30 -36.78 24.47
C ASP A 135 27.02 -36.34 25.75
N CYS A 136 26.66 -35.15 26.28
CA CYS A 136 27.18 -34.67 27.55
C CYS A 136 26.81 -35.58 28.73
N LEU A 137 25.64 -36.23 28.68
CA LEU A 137 25.24 -37.21 29.70
C LEU A 137 26.16 -38.44 29.69
N LYS A 138 26.48 -38.97 28.51
CA LYS A 138 27.40 -40.10 28.38
C LYS A 138 28.82 -39.74 28.78
N GLU A 139 29.27 -38.54 28.45
CA GLU A 139 30.63 -38.08 28.73
C GLU A 139 30.85 -37.77 30.21
N HIS A 140 29.96 -37.00 30.84
CA HIS A 140 30.15 -36.54 32.22
C HIS A 140 29.49 -37.45 33.26
N TYR A 141 28.49 -38.24 32.88
CA TYR A 141 27.75 -39.13 33.77
C TYR A 141 27.56 -40.54 33.17
N PRO A 142 28.63 -41.24 32.76
CA PRO A 142 28.54 -42.53 32.08
C PRO A 142 27.76 -43.57 32.91
N GLN A 143 27.94 -43.57 34.23
CA GLN A 143 27.23 -44.46 35.16
C GLN A 143 25.71 -44.24 35.21
N ILE A 144 25.24 -43.02 34.90
CA ILE A 144 23.80 -42.71 34.82
C ILE A 144 23.29 -43.09 33.43
N ALA A 145 24.05 -42.77 32.38
CA ALA A 145 23.73 -43.15 31.00
C ALA A 145 23.58 -44.68 30.85
N ASP A 146 24.48 -45.46 31.46
CA ASP A 146 24.45 -46.93 31.43
C ASP A 146 23.25 -47.51 32.18
N LYS A 147 22.82 -46.88 33.29
CA LYS A 147 21.61 -47.29 34.02
C LYS A 147 20.33 -46.99 33.26
N MET A 148 20.28 -45.90 32.49
CA MET A 148 19.13 -45.59 31.64
C MET A 148 19.01 -46.57 30.46
N ASN A 149 20.14 -47.03 29.91
CA ASN A 149 20.16 -48.02 28.82
C ASN A 149 19.80 -49.45 29.26
N LYS A 150 19.94 -49.80 30.55
CA LYS A 150 19.61 -51.14 31.08
C LYS A 150 18.15 -51.32 31.52
N LYS A 151 17.33 -50.27 31.42
CA LYS A 151 15.93 -50.27 31.91
C LYS A 151 14.89 -50.38 30.77
N HIS A 152 15.31 -50.78 29.57
CA HIS A 152 14.46 -51.17 28.45
C HIS A 152 14.59 -52.66 28.18
#